data_AF-A0AAW2FH83-F1
#
_entry.id   AF-A0AAW2FH83-F1
#
_cell.length_a   1.000
_cell.length_b   1.000
_cell.length_c   1.000
_cell.angle_alpha   90.00
_cell.angle_beta   90.00
_cell.angle_gamma   90.00
#
_symmetry.space_group_name_H-M   'P 1'
#
loop_
_entity.id
_entity.type
_entity.pdbx_description
1 polymer ?
#
loop_
_entity_poly.entity_id
_entity_poly.type
_entity_poly.pdbx_seq_one_letter_code
_entity_poly.pdbx_strand_id
1 'polypeptide(L)'
;MKGVHPGAILAIYACMFLVVLGLEDPHCFHFTWPGPTVRNKEEFSCDDDDELLSNRITPCIEPLLFCHTKPNVTEIWSNVHDDKKEENTTYVERMEMGYVCVRYTYEYNGAVMNISYFRGKVTEDKTIPVTTGCYVHYTEGYSIEACACKTKDGDSIPCNLTIKNTYSPLIILVTAIISLFVYKIFETS
;
A
#
# COMPACT_ATOMS: atom_id res chain seq x y z
N MET A 1 -21.04 -3.86 53.03
CA MET A 1 -20.00 -3.58 52.02
C MET A 1 -20.10 -4.68 50.97
N LYS A 2 -20.55 -4.37 49.75
CA LYS A 2 -20.75 -5.37 48.68
C LYS A 2 -19.37 -5.79 48.17
N GLY A 3 -19.02 -7.06 48.36
CA GLY A 3 -17.74 -7.62 47.94
C GLY A 3 -17.60 -7.54 46.43
N VAL A 4 -16.50 -6.94 45.96
CA VAL A 4 -16.15 -6.92 44.54
C VAL A 4 -15.87 -8.37 44.13
N HIS A 5 -16.66 -8.89 43.17
CA HIS A 5 -16.56 -10.26 42.73
C HIS A 5 -15.17 -10.51 42.08
N PRO A 6 -14.44 -11.57 42.45
CA PRO A 6 -13.14 -11.88 41.86
C PRO A 6 -13.17 -12.00 40.33
N GLY A 7 -14.31 -12.44 39.78
CA GLY A 7 -14.54 -12.50 38.33
C GLY A 7 -14.62 -11.13 37.65
N ALA A 8 -15.08 -10.09 38.36
CA ALA A 8 -15.10 -8.73 37.82
C ALA A 8 -13.68 -8.14 37.73
N ILE A 9 -12.82 -8.44 38.71
CA ILE A 9 -11.41 -8.04 38.69
C ILE A 9 -10.67 -8.75 37.55
N LEU A 10 -10.87 -10.06 37.38
CA LEU A 10 -10.26 -10.83 36.30
C LEU A 10 -10.69 -10.34 34.91
N ALA A 11 -11.98 -10.00 34.75
CA ALA A 11 -12.51 -9.43 33.51
C ALA A 11 -11.89 -8.06 33.19
N ILE A 12 -11.71 -7.20 34.20
CA ILE A 12 -11.05 -5.89 34.03
C ILE A 12 -9.57 -6.07 33.64
N TYR A 13 -8.84 -6.99 34.28
CA TYR A 13 -7.46 -7.27 33.90
C TYR A 13 -7.34 -7.87 32.50
N ALA A 14 -8.24 -8.77 32.09
CA ALA A 14 -8.28 -9.31 30.74
C ALA A 14 -8.63 -8.23 29.70
N CYS A 15 -9.55 -7.33 30.01
CA CYS A 15 -9.92 -6.21 29.14
C CYS A 15 -8.77 -5.20 29.00
N MET A 16 -8.10 -4.86 30.11
CA MET A 16 -6.88 -4.04 30.10
C MET A 16 -5.76 -4.72 29.33
N PHE A 17 -5.56 -6.04 29.47
CA PHE A 17 -4.58 -6.80 28.69
C PHE A 17 -4.89 -6.79 27.19
N LEU A 18 -6.17 -6.93 26.81
CA LEU A 18 -6.60 -6.85 25.41
C LEU A 18 -6.46 -5.44 24.81
N VAL A 19 -6.68 -4.40 25.61
CA VAL A 19 -6.46 -2.99 25.21
C VAL A 19 -4.95 -2.67 25.10
N VAL A 20 -4.12 -3.28 25.95
CA VAL A 20 -2.65 -3.12 25.94
C VAL A 20 -1.98 -3.96 24.85
N LEU A 21 -2.60 -5.06 24.38
CA LEU A 21 -2.10 -5.90 23.28
C LEU A 21 -2.25 -5.27 21.88
N GLY A 22 -2.24 -3.94 21.79
CA GLY A 22 -1.88 -3.24 20.55
C GLY A 22 -2.86 -3.45 19.41
N LEU A 23 -4.03 -2.80 19.50
CA LEU A 23 -4.69 -2.35 18.28
C LEU A 23 -3.95 -1.10 17.79
N GLU A 24 -2.71 -1.30 17.31
CA GLU A 24 -2.08 -0.29 16.49
C GLU A 24 -2.91 -0.13 15.23
N ASP A 25 -3.22 1.12 14.93
CA ASP A 25 -4.06 1.43 13.80
C ASP A 25 -3.35 1.06 12.50
N PRO A 26 -4.08 0.54 11.50
CA PRO A 26 -3.48 0.22 10.21
C PRO A 26 -2.94 1.49 9.54
N HIS A 27 -1.83 1.36 8.83
CA HIS A 27 -1.16 2.47 8.14
C HIS A 27 -1.14 2.29 6.61
N CYS A 28 -0.96 3.41 5.90
CA CYS A 28 -0.71 3.48 4.46
C CYS A 28 0.59 4.21 4.20
N PHE A 29 1.37 3.79 3.19
CA PHE A 29 2.37 4.70 2.63
C PHE A 29 1.67 5.93 2.06
N HIS A 30 2.25 7.11 2.32
CA HIS A 30 1.71 8.41 1.96
C HIS A 30 2.85 9.31 1.45
N PHE A 31 3.05 9.36 0.13
CA PHE A 31 4.05 10.20 -0.53
C PHE A 31 3.99 10.05 -2.06
N THR A 32 4.73 10.91 -2.77
CA THR A 32 4.98 10.77 -4.21
C THR A 32 6.45 10.63 -4.53
N TRP A 33 6.81 9.62 -5.32
CA TRP A 33 8.08 9.55 -6.01
C TRP A 33 7.90 10.09 -7.44
N PRO A 34 8.43 11.28 -7.75
CA PRO A 34 8.18 11.97 -9.02
C PRO A 34 8.91 11.32 -10.21
N GLY A 35 9.84 10.41 -9.94
CA GLY A 35 10.58 9.68 -10.96
C GLY A 35 12.09 9.92 -10.92
N PRO A 36 12.84 9.21 -11.79
CA PRO A 36 14.29 9.20 -11.75
C PRO A 36 14.94 10.50 -12.25
N THR A 37 14.21 11.28 -13.06
CA THR A 37 14.70 12.50 -13.72
C THR A 37 14.53 13.76 -12.87
N VAL A 38 13.61 13.74 -11.90
CA VAL A 38 13.28 14.89 -11.06
C VAL A 38 14.17 14.89 -9.82
N ARG A 39 14.86 15.99 -9.56
CA ARG A 39 15.93 16.05 -8.56
C ARG A 39 15.55 16.78 -7.28
N ASN A 40 14.62 17.72 -7.35
CA ASN A 40 14.31 18.61 -6.23
C ASN A 40 12.91 19.23 -6.34
N LYS A 41 12.53 19.96 -5.29
CA LYS A 41 11.22 20.63 -5.18
C LYS A 41 11.07 21.79 -6.17
N GLU A 42 12.17 22.41 -6.61
CA GLU A 42 12.11 23.47 -7.63
C GLU A 42 11.69 22.94 -9.01
N GLU A 43 12.03 21.68 -9.33
CA GLU A 43 11.64 21.02 -10.59
C GLU A 43 10.22 20.42 -10.53
N PHE A 44 9.73 20.06 -9.34
CA PHE A 44 8.41 19.46 -9.16
C PHE A 44 7.85 19.74 -7.76
N SER A 45 6.69 20.39 -7.71
CA SER A 45 5.91 20.60 -6.49
C SER A 45 4.47 20.10 -6.68
N CYS A 46 3.80 19.78 -5.56
CA CYS A 46 2.37 19.52 -5.52
C CYS A 46 1.53 20.80 -5.32
N ASP A 47 2.14 21.98 -5.23
CA ASP A 47 1.42 23.25 -5.03
C ASP A 47 0.48 23.60 -6.21
N ASP A 48 -0.66 24.19 -5.85
CA ASP A 48 -1.87 24.37 -6.67
C ASP A 48 -1.82 25.53 -7.70
N ASP A 49 -0.67 26.17 -7.90
CA ASP A 49 -0.58 27.37 -8.74
C ASP A 49 -0.63 27.11 -10.26
N ASP A 50 -0.91 25.89 -10.69
CA ASP A 50 -0.71 25.50 -12.08
C ASP A 50 -1.90 24.77 -12.70
N GLU A 51 -2.39 25.31 -13.81
CA GLU A 51 -3.29 24.66 -14.79
C GLU A 51 -2.73 23.28 -15.20
N LEU A 52 -1.42 23.05 -15.01
CA LEU A 52 -0.72 21.78 -15.14
C LEU A 52 -1.16 20.67 -14.16
N LEU A 53 -1.69 20.98 -12.98
CA LEU A 53 -2.17 19.97 -12.02
C LEU A 53 -3.40 19.22 -12.56
N SER A 54 -4.27 19.93 -13.29
CA SER A 54 -5.41 19.34 -14.00
C SER A 54 -5.00 18.40 -15.15
N ASN A 55 -3.76 18.54 -15.65
CA ASN A 55 -3.19 17.69 -16.71
C ASN A 55 -2.30 16.56 -16.16
N ARG A 56 -2.09 16.46 -14.83
CA ARG A 56 -1.29 15.36 -14.28
C ARG A 56 -2.07 14.06 -14.38
N ILE A 57 -1.42 13.10 -15.03
CA ILE A 57 -1.92 11.74 -15.22
C ILE A 57 -2.05 10.98 -13.88
N THR A 58 -1.21 11.35 -12.89
CA THR A 58 -1.20 10.75 -11.55
C THR A 58 -1.46 11.79 -10.47
N PRO A 59 -2.11 11.40 -9.35
CA PRO A 59 -2.23 12.25 -8.16
C PRO A 59 -0.86 12.76 -7.70
N CYS A 60 -0.80 13.95 -7.10
CA CYS A 60 0.39 14.46 -6.42
C CYS A 60 0.10 14.50 -4.93
N ILE A 61 0.89 13.76 -4.15
CA ILE A 61 0.75 13.57 -2.72
C ILE A 61 2.05 13.98 -2.05
N GLU A 62 1.99 14.98 -1.17
CA GLU A 62 3.13 15.36 -0.33
C GLU A 62 3.32 14.38 0.84
N PRO A 63 4.55 14.17 1.36
CA PRO A 63 5.80 14.74 0.88
C PRO A 63 6.28 14.09 -0.43
N LEU A 64 7.19 14.79 -1.12
CA LEU A 64 7.90 14.27 -2.29
C LEU A 64 9.17 13.54 -1.88
N LEU A 65 9.34 12.31 -2.34
CA LEU A 65 10.55 11.51 -2.15
C LEU A 65 11.39 11.57 -3.42
N PHE A 66 12.46 12.36 -3.42
CA PHE A 66 13.36 12.49 -4.57
C PHE A 66 14.46 11.42 -4.53
N CYS A 67 14.47 10.53 -5.52
CA CYS A 67 15.53 9.54 -5.70
C CYS A 67 15.61 9.06 -7.15
N HIS A 68 16.82 8.71 -7.60
CA HIS A 68 17.07 8.27 -8.98
C HIS A 68 16.53 6.87 -9.29
N THR A 69 16.26 6.08 -8.27
CA THR A 69 15.74 4.72 -8.39
C THR A 69 14.39 4.64 -7.73
N LYS A 70 13.56 3.70 -8.18
CA LYS A 70 12.29 3.42 -7.52
C LYS A 70 12.53 3.15 -6.02
N PRO A 71 11.81 3.82 -5.11
CA PRO A 71 12.05 3.71 -3.69
C PRO A 71 11.75 2.32 -3.15
N ASN A 72 12.61 1.86 -2.24
CA ASN A 72 12.40 0.63 -1.49
C ASN A 72 11.45 0.90 -0.32
N VAL A 73 10.15 0.75 -0.55
CA VAL A 73 9.12 1.02 0.47
C VAL A 73 9.25 0.11 1.70
N THR A 74 9.81 -1.09 1.56
CA THR A 74 10.11 -1.97 2.71
C THR A 74 11.18 -1.37 3.60
N GLU A 75 12.20 -0.74 3.01
CA GLU A 75 13.23 -0.02 3.75
C GLU A 75 12.67 1.24 4.42
N ILE A 76 11.78 1.98 3.73
CA ILE A 76 11.06 3.11 4.33
C ILE A 76 10.34 2.67 5.60
N TRP A 77 9.53 1.61 5.52
CA TRP A 77 8.82 1.03 6.68
C TRP A 77 9.77 0.58 7.79
N SER A 78 10.85 -0.13 7.44
CA SER A 78 11.81 -0.63 8.43
C SER A 78 12.47 0.50 9.24
N ASN A 79 12.60 1.69 8.65
CA ASN A 79 13.16 2.85 9.33
C ASN A 79 12.12 3.70 10.09
N VAL A 80 10.82 3.40 10.00
CA VAL A 80 9.77 4.13 10.77
C VAL A 80 9.88 3.83 12.27
N HIS A 81 10.25 2.60 12.64
CA HIS A 81 10.42 2.17 14.04
C HIS A 81 11.80 2.49 14.61
N ASP A 82 12.67 3.15 13.84
CA ASP A 82 13.98 3.57 14.31
C ASP A 82 13.83 4.98 14.92
N ASP A 83 13.69 5.04 16.25
CA ASP A 83 13.44 6.25 17.07
C ASP A 83 14.41 7.43 16.81
N LYS A 84 15.46 7.22 16.01
CA LYS A 84 16.49 8.20 15.64
C LYS A 84 16.21 8.93 14.32
N LYS A 85 15.13 8.60 13.59
CA LYS A 85 14.82 9.20 12.28
C LYS A 85 13.38 9.72 12.21
N GLU A 86 13.16 10.87 12.83
CA GLU A 86 11.89 11.62 12.82
C GLU A 86 11.32 11.80 11.39
N GLU A 87 12.19 11.97 10.39
CA GLU A 87 11.83 12.18 8.97
C GLU A 87 11.05 11.01 8.32
N ASN A 88 11.17 9.77 8.81
CA ASN A 88 10.56 8.61 8.14
C ASN A 88 9.09 8.42 8.46
N THR A 89 8.61 8.97 9.58
CA THR A 89 7.18 9.02 9.89
C THR A 89 6.41 9.87 8.87
N THR A 90 7.09 10.77 8.15
CA THR A 90 6.47 11.65 7.13
C THR A 90 5.90 10.88 5.93
N TYR A 91 6.42 9.69 5.63
CA TYR A 91 6.04 8.91 4.45
C TYR A 91 4.97 7.85 4.73
N VAL A 92 4.47 7.79 5.97
CA VAL A 92 3.48 6.81 6.42
C VAL A 92 2.41 7.51 7.22
N GLU A 93 1.15 7.25 6.90
CA GLU A 93 0.01 7.88 7.56
C GLU A 93 -0.96 6.82 8.06
N ARG A 94 -1.58 7.07 9.23
CA ARG A 94 -2.64 6.22 9.78
C ARG A 94 -3.79 6.11 8.78
N MET A 95 -4.43 4.96 8.65
CA MET A 95 -5.59 4.78 7.78
C MET A 95 -6.88 5.23 8.49
N GLU A 96 -7.68 6.07 7.84
CA GLU A 96 -8.99 6.49 8.36
C GLU A 96 -10.08 5.45 8.09
N MET A 97 -11.11 5.44 8.94
CA MET A 97 -12.28 4.58 8.74
C MET A 97 -12.94 4.88 7.39
N GLY A 98 -13.16 3.82 6.60
CA GLY A 98 -13.76 3.92 5.27
C GLY A 98 -12.77 4.28 4.15
N TYR A 99 -11.49 4.47 4.46
CA TYR A 99 -10.42 4.65 3.48
C TYR A 99 -9.73 3.31 3.19
N VAL A 100 -9.01 3.28 2.09
CA VAL A 100 -8.10 2.20 1.68
C VAL A 100 -6.74 2.79 1.35
N CYS A 101 -5.68 1.99 1.46
CA CYS A 101 -4.39 2.36 0.93
C CYS A 101 -4.39 2.22 -0.59
N VAL A 102 -3.86 3.24 -1.25
CA VAL A 102 -3.86 3.39 -2.70
C VAL A 102 -2.42 3.51 -3.19
N ARG A 103 -2.16 2.92 -4.35
CA ARG A 103 -0.93 3.10 -5.13
C ARG A 103 -1.32 3.45 -6.57
N TYR A 104 -0.84 4.58 -7.06
CA TYR A 104 -0.90 4.97 -8.47
C TYR A 104 0.48 4.83 -9.10
N THR A 105 0.58 4.10 -10.20
CA THR A 105 1.83 3.88 -10.94
C THR A 105 1.64 4.36 -12.37
N TYR A 106 2.45 5.32 -12.81
CA TYR A 106 2.53 5.72 -14.22
C TYR A 106 3.70 5.00 -14.87
N GLU A 107 3.42 4.29 -15.96
CA GLU A 107 4.43 3.62 -16.76
C GLU A 107 4.39 4.13 -18.20
N TYR A 108 5.55 4.48 -18.74
CA TYR A 108 5.72 4.87 -20.15
C TYR A 108 6.67 3.88 -20.81
N ASN A 109 6.24 3.27 -21.92
CA ASN A 109 7.02 2.26 -22.64
C ASN A 109 7.59 1.14 -21.72
N GLY A 110 6.79 0.68 -20.75
CA GLY A 110 7.17 -0.36 -19.78
C GLY A 110 8.11 0.07 -18.65
N ALA A 111 8.56 1.32 -18.62
CA ALA A 111 9.36 1.88 -17.53
C ALA A 111 8.47 2.65 -16.55
N VAL A 112 8.66 2.43 -15.24
CA VAL A 112 7.95 3.21 -14.21
C VAL A 112 8.50 4.61 -14.18
N MET A 113 7.63 5.58 -14.45
CA MET A 113 7.99 6.99 -14.53
C MET A 113 7.74 7.72 -13.22
N ASN A 114 6.63 7.43 -12.53
CA ASN A 114 6.35 7.96 -11.20
C ASN A 114 5.45 7.00 -10.41
N ILE A 115 5.40 7.19 -9.09
CA ILE A 115 4.50 6.44 -8.20
C ILE A 115 3.97 7.36 -7.11
N SER A 116 2.67 7.28 -6.81
CA SER A 116 2.06 7.95 -5.66
C SER A 116 1.42 6.94 -4.73
N TYR A 117 1.63 7.11 -3.44
CA TYR A 117 1.07 6.31 -2.36
C TYR A 117 0.24 7.22 -1.47
N PHE A 118 -0.98 6.82 -1.12
CA PHE A 118 -1.84 7.60 -0.22
C PHE A 118 -2.96 6.75 0.33
N ARG A 119 -3.67 7.25 1.34
CA ARG A 119 -4.98 6.73 1.75
C ARG A 119 -6.08 7.47 1.00
N GLY A 120 -7.08 6.76 0.50
CA GLY A 120 -8.16 7.38 -0.25
C GLY A 120 -9.43 6.55 -0.28
N LYS A 121 -10.48 7.14 -0.87
CA LYS A 121 -11.70 6.43 -1.24
C LYS A 121 -11.62 6.14 -2.73
N VAL A 122 -11.70 4.85 -3.08
CA VAL A 122 -11.67 4.41 -4.48
C VAL A 122 -13.03 3.83 -4.81
N THR A 123 -13.60 4.25 -5.94
CA THR A 123 -14.89 3.76 -6.42
C THR A 123 -14.80 3.35 -7.87
N GLU A 124 -15.32 2.18 -8.20
CA GLU A 124 -15.61 1.76 -9.56
C GLU A 124 -16.98 2.34 -9.95
N ASP A 125 -17.05 2.95 -11.14
CA ASP A 125 -18.25 3.59 -11.70
C ASP A 125 -19.01 4.51 -10.72
N LYS A 126 -18.26 5.20 -9.84
CA LYS A 126 -18.77 6.13 -8.81
C LYS A 126 -19.76 5.52 -7.81
N THR A 127 -19.94 4.20 -7.80
CA THR A 127 -21.03 3.53 -7.07
C THR A 127 -20.54 2.38 -6.21
N ILE A 128 -19.48 1.67 -6.63
CA ILE A 128 -19.00 0.49 -5.94
C ILE A 128 -17.68 0.83 -5.24
N PRO A 129 -17.60 0.78 -3.89
CA PRO A 129 -16.36 1.01 -3.19
C PRO A 129 -15.37 -0.12 -3.48
N VAL A 130 -14.17 0.23 -3.95
CA VAL A 130 -13.08 -0.71 -4.20
C VAL A 130 -12.25 -0.81 -2.93
N THR A 131 -12.27 -1.99 -2.29
CA THR A 131 -11.50 -2.23 -1.07
C THR A 131 -10.23 -3.06 -1.29
N THR A 132 -10.13 -3.76 -2.42
CA THR A 132 -8.96 -4.55 -2.81
C THR A 132 -8.93 -4.74 -4.33
N GLY A 133 -7.76 -4.71 -4.95
CA GLY A 133 -7.57 -4.98 -6.37
C GLY A 133 -6.70 -3.95 -7.06
N CYS A 134 -6.34 -4.21 -8.32
CA CYS A 134 -5.58 -3.31 -9.18
C CYS A 134 -6.29 -3.16 -10.52
N TYR A 135 -6.35 -1.93 -11.01
CA TYR A 135 -7.00 -1.57 -12.26
C TYR A 135 -5.99 -0.87 -13.15
N VAL A 136 -5.86 -1.35 -14.39
CA VAL A 136 -4.88 -0.81 -15.34
C VAL A 136 -5.63 -0.19 -16.51
N HIS A 137 -5.31 1.06 -16.80
CA HIS A 137 -5.73 1.74 -18.02
C HIS A 137 -4.55 1.78 -18.99
N TYR A 138 -4.76 1.21 -20.18
CA TYR A 138 -3.77 1.19 -21.26
C TYR A 138 -4.15 2.23 -22.31
N THR A 139 -3.15 3.00 -22.74
CA THR A 139 -3.25 3.94 -23.85
C THR A 139 -2.08 3.72 -24.81
N GLU A 140 -2.10 4.38 -25.97
CA GLU A 140 -1.00 4.32 -26.92
C GLU A 140 0.25 5.02 -26.35
N GLY A 141 1.14 4.26 -25.70
CA GLY A 141 2.45 4.71 -25.22
C GLY A 141 2.63 4.73 -23.70
N TYR A 142 1.53 4.72 -22.92
CA TYR A 142 1.60 4.65 -21.46
C TYR A 142 0.49 3.82 -20.83
N SER A 143 0.71 3.40 -19.59
CA SER A 143 -0.29 2.76 -18.74
C SER A 143 -0.32 3.36 -17.35
N ILE A 144 -1.51 3.40 -16.77
CA ILE A 144 -1.73 3.84 -15.39
C ILE A 144 -2.30 2.65 -14.61
N GLU A 145 -1.64 2.27 -13.53
CA GLU A 145 -2.13 1.25 -12.60
C GLU A 145 -2.56 1.90 -11.28
N ALA A 146 -3.81 1.70 -10.89
CA ALA A 146 -4.34 2.08 -9.59
C ALA A 146 -4.64 0.82 -8.78
N CYS A 147 -3.92 0.61 -7.68
CA CYS A 147 -4.17 -0.47 -6.72
C CYS A 147 -4.79 0.07 -5.44
N ALA A 148 -5.75 -0.65 -4.90
CA ALA A 148 -6.38 -0.39 -3.61
C ALA A 148 -6.26 -1.62 -2.71
N CYS A 149 -6.11 -1.41 -1.41
CA CYS A 149 -6.08 -2.49 -0.41
C CYS A 149 -6.37 -1.95 0.99
N LYS A 150 -6.79 -2.83 1.90
CA LYS A 150 -6.88 -2.52 3.34
C LYS A 150 -5.71 -3.16 4.08
N THR A 151 -4.91 -2.34 4.74
CA THR A 151 -3.88 -2.82 5.68
C THR A 151 -4.59 -3.50 6.87
N LYS A 152 -4.00 -4.58 7.38
CA LYS A 152 -4.53 -5.28 8.55
C LYS A 152 -4.21 -4.49 9.81
N ASP A 153 -5.06 -4.63 10.84
CA ASP A 153 -4.80 -4.04 12.14
C ASP A 153 -3.51 -4.60 12.77
N GLY A 154 -2.88 -3.79 13.62
CA GLY A 154 -1.57 -4.07 14.23
C GLY A 154 -0.39 -3.53 13.42
N ASP A 155 0.83 -3.79 13.91
CA ASP A 155 2.09 -3.35 13.33
C ASP A 155 2.46 -4.12 12.04
N SER A 156 1.64 -3.95 11.00
CA SER A 156 1.83 -4.59 9.71
C SER A 156 2.24 -3.60 8.64
N ILE A 157 3.19 -4.01 7.80
CA ILE A 157 3.64 -3.19 6.67
C ILE A 157 2.44 -2.76 5.81
N PRO A 158 2.33 -1.47 5.43
CA PRO A 158 1.24 -0.98 4.62
C PRO A 158 1.02 -1.77 3.34
N CYS A 159 -0.23 -2.18 3.08
CA CYS A 159 -0.56 -3.09 1.98
C CYS A 159 -0.33 -2.48 0.59
N ASN A 160 -0.25 -1.14 0.49
CA ASN A 160 0.05 -0.45 -0.77
C ASN A 160 1.53 -0.57 -1.15
N LEU A 161 2.29 -1.44 -0.48
CA LEU A 161 3.62 -1.89 -0.89
C LEU A 161 3.64 -2.46 -2.32
N THR A 162 4.82 -2.44 -2.92
CA THR A 162 5.04 -2.76 -4.34
C THR A 162 4.82 -4.23 -4.66
N ILE A 163 3.56 -4.64 -4.84
CA ILE A 163 3.22 -5.91 -5.44
C ILE A 163 2.56 -5.61 -6.78
N LYS A 164 3.34 -5.64 -7.87
CA LYS A 164 2.81 -6.14 -9.14
C LYS A 164 2.80 -7.64 -8.94
N ASN A 165 1.67 -8.22 -8.55
CA ASN A 165 1.56 -9.67 -8.55
C ASN A 165 1.33 -10.09 -9.99
N THR A 166 2.41 -10.20 -10.76
CA THR A 166 2.38 -10.69 -12.14
C THR A 166 2.03 -12.18 -12.21
N TYR A 167 1.94 -12.87 -11.07
CA TYR A 167 1.48 -14.25 -11.02
C TYR A 167 -0.04 -14.31 -10.98
N SER A 168 -0.62 -14.58 -12.15
CA SER A 168 -2.02 -14.97 -12.25
C SER A 168 -2.24 -16.25 -11.44
N PRO A 169 -3.29 -16.34 -10.60
CA PRO A 169 -3.62 -17.56 -9.86
C PRO A 169 -3.84 -18.77 -10.78
N LEU A 170 -4.16 -18.53 -12.07
CA LEU A 170 -4.25 -19.56 -13.10
C LEU A 170 -2.89 -20.22 -13.38
N ILE A 171 -1.78 -19.48 -13.32
CA ILE A 171 -0.43 -20.03 -13.55
C ILE A 171 -0.01 -20.96 -12.40
N ILE A 172 -0.38 -20.60 -11.17
CA ILE A 172 -0.15 -21.44 -9.98
C ILE A 172 -0.99 -22.72 -10.04
N LEU A 173 -2.26 -22.61 -10.48
CA LEU A 173 -3.13 -23.77 -10.66
C LEU A 173 -2.59 -24.73 -11.73
N VAL A 174 -2.18 -24.21 -12.88
CA VAL A 174 -1.67 -25.01 -14.00
C VAL A 174 -0.36 -25.73 -13.63
N THR A 175 0.55 -25.05 -12.94
CA THR A 175 1.82 -25.68 -12.48
C THR A 175 1.58 -26.77 -11.43
N ALA A 176 0.63 -26.58 -10.51
CA ALA A 176 0.24 -27.61 -9.55
C ALA A 176 -0.37 -28.86 -10.22
N ILE A 177 -1.25 -28.64 -11.20
CA ILE A 177 -1.88 -29.73 -11.97
C ILE A 177 -0.82 -30.53 -12.75
N ILE A 178 0.07 -29.86 -13.49
CA ILE A 178 1.14 -30.53 -14.26
C ILE A 178 2.05 -31.33 -13.34
N SER A 179 2.42 -30.78 -12.18
CA SER A 179 3.28 -31.47 -11.21
C SER A 179 2.62 -32.75 -10.65
N LEU A 180 1.31 -32.71 -10.38
CA LEU A 180 0.54 -33.88 -9.94
C LEU A 180 0.43 -34.95 -11.03
N PHE A 181 0.25 -34.54 -12.30
CA PHE A 181 0.24 -35.48 -13.42
C PHE A 181 1.58 -36.16 -13.64
N VAL A 182 2.69 -35.41 -13.56
CA VAL A 182 4.04 -35.95 -13.69
C VAL A 182 4.36 -36.91 -12.54
N TYR A 183 4.04 -36.55 -11.29
CA TYR A 183 4.21 -37.43 -10.14
C TYR A 183 3.47 -38.76 -10.30
N LYS A 184 2.20 -38.71 -10.73
CA LYS A 184 1.38 -39.90 -11.01
C LYS A 184 2.01 -40.81 -12.06
N ILE A 185 2.57 -40.26 -13.14
CA ILE A 185 3.19 -41.05 -14.21
C ILE A 185 4.43 -41.79 -13.69
N PHE A 186 5.28 -41.12 -12.90
CA PHE A 186 6.48 -41.72 -12.32
C PHE A 186 6.19 -42.77 -11.24
N GLU A 187 5.07 -42.67 -10.53
CA GLU A 187 4.66 -43.69 -9.55
C GLU A 187 4.10 -44.96 -10.22
N THR A 188 3.61 -44.85 -11.45
CA THR A 188 3.04 -45.96 -12.23
C THR A 188 4.01 -46.64 -13.21
N SER A 189 5.25 -46.17 -13.31
CA SER A 189 6.33 -46.78 -14.12
C SER A 189 7.32 -47.53 -13.25
#